data_AF-A0A7J8SAW5-F1
#
_entry.id   AF-A0A7J8SAW5-F1
#
_cell.length_a   1.000
_cell.length_b   1.000
_cell.length_c   1.000
_cell.angle_alpha   90.00
_cell.angle_beta   90.00
_cell.angle_gamma   90.00
#
_symmetry.space_group_name_H-M   'P 1'
#
loop_
_entity.id
_entity.type
_entity.pdbx_description
1 polymer ?
#
loop_
_entity_poly.entity_id
_entity_poly.type
_entity_poly.pdbx_seq_one_letter_code
_entity_poly.pdbx_strand_id
1 'polypeptide(L)'
;MANTKGVMRPLVNFPEDLWCDRFLSLPFNNSEFESYTKQVEAMKETVKDMLVVSTTDPIEKMHLVNSLCRLGVSYHFENEIEEQLNHLFITLPKLLDDNDYDLRIVALVFQIFRFNGYKLPCGVFSKFQDGDGKFKEQVMGDVKGMVSLYEASHFRTNGEAILDEALDFTTKHLRSMANQSSTSPHLREYIENALFRPYHHSMQRLEAKLYISFYEKDESRNDILLNFAKYDFNRVQLLLQQELIVLSR
;
A
#
# COMPACT_ATOMS: atom_id res chain seq x y z
N MET A 1 12.99 -67.10 18.05
CA MET A 1 13.17 -65.77 18.66
C MET A 1 13.30 -64.76 17.53
N ALA A 2 12.22 -64.02 17.21
CA ALA A 2 12.25 -62.99 16.19
C ALA A 2 12.71 -61.67 16.82
N ASN A 3 13.80 -61.10 16.30
CA ASN A 3 14.40 -59.86 16.76
C ASN A 3 13.64 -58.68 16.15
N THR A 4 12.56 -58.25 16.78
CA THR A 4 11.89 -56.97 16.46
C THR A 4 12.74 -55.84 17.03
N LYS A 5 13.79 -55.43 16.30
CA LYS A 5 14.40 -54.11 16.49
C LYS A 5 13.33 -53.07 16.12
N GLY A 6 12.58 -52.61 17.12
CA GLY A 6 11.58 -51.58 16.96
C GLY A 6 12.22 -50.33 16.35
N VAL A 7 11.67 -49.85 15.24
CA VAL A 7 12.10 -48.60 14.62
C VAL A 7 11.78 -47.46 15.59
N MET A 8 12.80 -46.90 16.23
CA MET A 8 12.64 -45.77 17.14
C MET A 8 12.47 -44.49 16.31
N ARG A 9 11.26 -43.91 16.30
CA ARG A 9 11.03 -42.63 15.64
C ARG A 9 11.64 -41.50 16.49
N PRO A 10 12.35 -40.53 15.88
CA PRO A 10 12.87 -39.38 16.61
C PRO A 10 11.72 -38.57 17.23
N LEU A 11 11.90 -38.13 18.47
CA LEU A 11 10.97 -37.25 19.16
C LEU A 11 11.02 -35.86 18.52
N VAL A 12 9.86 -35.34 18.15
CA VAL A 12 9.71 -33.98 17.63
C VAL A 12 9.52 -32.99 18.76
N ASN A 13 10.21 -31.86 18.68
CA ASN A 13 10.17 -30.76 19.65
C ASN A 13 9.60 -29.49 18.99
N PHE A 14 8.40 -29.61 18.42
CA PHE A 14 7.69 -28.47 17.85
C PHE A 14 6.99 -27.68 18.97
N PRO A 15 6.93 -26.34 18.87
CA PRO A 15 6.15 -25.54 19.81
C PRO A 15 4.66 -25.93 19.74
N GLU A 16 3.97 -25.80 20.86
CA GLU A 16 2.52 -25.97 20.91
C GLU A 16 1.82 -24.96 20.00
N ASP A 17 0.67 -25.34 19.45
CA ASP A 17 -0.16 -24.43 18.69
C ASP A 17 -0.68 -23.30 19.59
N LEU A 18 -0.49 -22.06 19.13
CA LEU A 18 -0.94 -20.86 19.86
C LEU A 18 -2.46 -20.69 19.81
N TRP A 19 -3.12 -21.25 18.80
CA TRP A 19 -4.52 -20.98 18.49
C TRP A 19 -5.46 -22.08 18.94
N CYS A 20 -5.04 -23.34 18.90
CA CYS A 20 -5.84 -24.51 19.29
C CYS A 20 -7.27 -24.40 18.74
N ASP A 21 -8.27 -24.58 19.61
CA ASP A 21 -9.69 -24.57 19.24
C ASP A 21 -10.32 -23.16 19.23
N ARG A 22 -9.53 -22.09 19.39
CA ARG A 22 -10.07 -20.72 19.48
C ARG A 22 -10.93 -20.38 18.28
N PHE A 23 -10.53 -20.83 17.09
CA PHE A 23 -11.24 -20.55 15.85
C PHE A 23 -12.53 -21.37 15.67
N LEU A 24 -12.66 -22.54 16.31
CA LEU A 24 -13.88 -23.35 16.24
C LEU A 24 -15.09 -22.66 16.88
N SER A 25 -14.83 -21.78 17.85
CA SER A 25 -15.84 -21.05 18.62
C SER A 25 -16.17 -19.66 18.09
N LEU A 26 -15.54 -19.22 17.00
CA LEU A 26 -15.78 -17.87 16.47
C LEU A 26 -17.24 -17.75 15.97
N PRO A 27 -18.02 -16.77 16.46
CA PRO A 27 -19.37 -16.55 15.97
C PRO A 27 -19.31 -15.83 14.62
N PHE A 28 -20.02 -16.36 13.62
CA PHE A 28 -20.26 -15.63 12.37
C PHE A 28 -21.56 -14.84 12.48
N ASN A 29 -21.47 -13.51 12.35
CA ASN A 29 -22.62 -12.61 12.47
C ASN A 29 -23.19 -12.25 11.10
N ASN A 30 -24.17 -13.03 10.63
CA ASN A 30 -24.85 -12.77 9.34
C ASN A 30 -25.44 -11.36 9.27
N SER A 31 -26.04 -10.86 10.35
CA SER A 31 -26.69 -9.54 10.34
C SER A 31 -25.69 -8.42 10.13
N GLU A 32 -24.50 -8.53 10.73
CA GLU A 32 -23.43 -7.55 10.56
C GLU A 32 -22.78 -7.65 9.18
N PHE A 33 -22.55 -8.87 8.68
CA PHE A 33 -22.08 -9.09 7.31
C PHE A 33 -23.02 -8.44 6.28
N GLU A 34 -24.33 -8.71 6.37
CA GLU A 34 -25.34 -8.10 5.49
C GLU A 34 -25.40 -6.57 5.61
N SER A 35 -25.20 -6.03 6.82
CA SER A 35 -25.13 -4.59 7.04
C SER A 35 -23.93 -3.98 6.31
N TYR A 36 -22.73 -4.56 6.47
CA TYR A 36 -21.53 -4.09 5.78
C TYR A 36 -21.61 -4.25 4.27
N THR A 37 -22.17 -5.35 3.76
CA THR A 37 -22.43 -5.54 2.32
C THR A 37 -23.26 -4.39 1.77
N LYS A 38 -24.38 -4.04 2.41
CA LYS A 38 -25.23 -2.93 1.95
C LYS A 38 -24.50 -1.58 1.95
N GLN A 39 -23.69 -1.30 2.97
CA GLN A 39 -22.91 -0.06 3.02
C GLN A 39 -21.87 0.00 1.90
N VAL A 40 -21.19 -1.11 1.63
CA VAL A 40 -20.18 -1.17 0.56
C VAL A 40 -20.83 -1.00 -0.80
N GLU A 41 -21.92 -1.71 -1.10
CA GLU A 41 -22.61 -1.55 -2.39
C GLU A 41 -23.12 -0.12 -2.59
N ALA A 42 -23.65 0.53 -1.55
CA ALA A 42 -24.09 1.91 -1.62
C ALA A 42 -22.94 2.90 -1.91
N MET A 43 -21.79 2.71 -1.26
CA MET A 43 -20.63 3.58 -1.41
C MET A 43 -19.84 3.29 -2.69
N LYS A 44 -19.88 2.04 -3.19
CA LYS A 44 -19.16 1.61 -4.39
C LYS A 44 -19.53 2.44 -5.61
N GLU A 45 -20.81 2.70 -5.83
CA GLU A 45 -21.26 3.55 -6.95
C GLU A 45 -20.79 5.00 -6.79
N THR A 46 -20.76 5.53 -5.56
CA THR A 46 -20.25 6.89 -5.30
C THR A 46 -18.76 6.98 -5.59
N VAL A 47 -17.97 5.99 -5.15
CA VAL A 47 -16.52 5.95 -5.40
C VAL A 47 -16.22 5.74 -6.89
N LYS A 48 -17.04 4.96 -7.58
CA LYS A 48 -16.97 4.78 -9.03
C LYS A 48 -17.23 6.10 -9.77
N ASP A 49 -18.26 6.85 -9.37
CA ASP A 49 -18.54 8.19 -9.95
C ASP A 49 -17.36 9.14 -9.75
N MET A 50 -16.75 9.16 -8.55
CA MET A 50 -15.55 9.95 -8.28
C MET A 50 -14.40 9.59 -9.25
N LEU A 51 -14.18 8.29 -9.47
CA LEU A 51 -13.08 7.80 -10.31
C LEU A 51 -13.28 8.11 -11.79
N VAL A 52 -14.51 7.97 -12.30
CA VAL A 52 -14.80 8.04 -13.75
C VAL A 52 -15.23 9.45 -14.17
N VAL A 53 -16.06 10.11 -13.36
CA VAL A 53 -16.79 11.33 -13.74
C VAL A 53 -16.30 12.55 -12.97
N SER A 54 -16.30 12.51 -11.63
CA SER A 54 -16.16 13.73 -10.83
C SER A 54 -14.72 14.26 -10.82
N THR A 55 -13.71 13.39 -10.86
CA THR A 55 -12.30 13.80 -10.85
C THR A 55 -11.78 13.98 -12.28
N THR A 56 -11.60 15.24 -12.71
CA THR A 56 -11.12 15.58 -14.05
C THR A 56 -9.62 15.84 -14.10
N ASP A 57 -9.04 16.35 -13.00
CA ASP A 57 -7.60 16.61 -12.93
C ASP A 57 -6.80 15.29 -12.93
N PRO A 58 -5.80 15.15 -13.82
CA PRO A 58 -4.98 13.93 -13.92
C PRO A 58 -4.26 13.55 -12.62
N ILE A 59 -3.79 14.54 -11.84
CA ILE A 59 -3.02 14.30 -10.62
C ILE A 59 -3.96 13.92 -9.48
N GLU A 60 -5.08 14.61 -9.32
CA GLU A 60 -6.12 14.22 -8.37
C GLU A 60 -6.64 12.80 -8.64
N LYS A 61 -6.78 12.43 -9.92
CA LYS A 61 -7.17 11.07 -10.31
C LYS A 61 -6.13 10.04 -9.88
N MET A 62 -4.84 10.34 -10.05
CA MET A 62 -3.77 9.47 -9.55
C MET A 62 -3.76 9.36 -8.02
N HIS A 63 -4.05 10.45 -7.30
CA HIS A 63 -4.21 10.41 -5.85
C HIS A 63 -5.38 9.52 -5.42
N LEU A 64 -6.51 9.56 -6.15
CA LEU A 64 -7.66 8.71 -5.91
C LEU A 64 -7.30 7.24 -6.12
N VAL A 65 -6.71 6.89 -7.27
CA VAL A 65 -6.26 5.51 -7.55
C VAL A 65 -5.29 5.01 -6.47
N ASN A 66 -4.29 5.83 -6.10
CA ASN A 66 -3.36 5.49 -5.03
C ASN A 66 -4.07 5.23 -3.70
N SER A 67 -5.06 6.06 -3.35
CA SER A 67 -5.84 5.88 -2.12
C SER A 67 -6.62 4.57 -2.16
N LEU A 68 -7.25 4.21 -3.28
CA LEU A 68 -7.98 2.95 -3.43
C LEU A 68 -7.06 1.72 -3.28
N CYS A 69 -5.87 1.76 -3.90
CA CYS A 69 -4.88 0.69 -3.78
C CYS A 69 -4.37 0.54 -2.34
N ARG A 70 -3.93 1.65 -1.72
CA ARG A 70 -3.38 1.65 -0.36
C ARG A 70 -4.42 1.28 0.70
N LEU A 71 -5.69 1.65 0.49
CA LEU A 71 -6.81 1.25 1.36
C LEU A 71 -7.28 -0.19 1.13
N GLY A 72 -6.73 -0.90 0.13
CA GLY A 72 -7.05 -2.30 -0.14
C GLY A 72 -8.43 -2.54 -0.74
N VAL A 73 -8.97 -1.54 -1.44
CA VAL A 73 -10.32 -1.59 -2.06
C VAL A 73 -10.31 -1.43 -3.57
N SER A 74 -9.12 -1.32 -4.18
CA SER A 74 -8.97 -1.18 -5.64
C SER A 74 -9.54 -2.36 -6.43
N TYR A 75 -9.63 -3.54 -5.83
CA TYR A 75 -10.19 -4.74 -6.46
C TYR A 75 -11.67 -4.62 -6.84
N HIS A 76 -12.39 -3.62 -6.31
CA HIS A 76 -13.77 -3.31 -6.73
C HIS A 76 -13.86 -2.59 -8.07
N PHE A 77 -12.75 -2.02 -8.55
CA PHE A 77 -12.69 -1.05 -9.64
C PHE A 77 -11.56 -1.36 -10.63
N GLU A 78 -11.16 -2.63 -10.77
CA GLU A 78 -9.99 -3.01 -11.59
C GLU A 78 -10.11 -2.51 -13.04
N ASN A 79 -11.28 -2.68 -13.66
CA ASN A 79 -11.54 -2.24 -15.03
C ASN A 79 -11.50 -0.71 -15.15
N GLU A 80 -12.15 -0.02 -14.22
CA GLU A 80 -12.18 1.45 -14.20
C GLU A 80 -10.77 2.02 -13.99
N ILE A 81 -10.00 1.45 -13.06
CA ILE A 81 -8.61 1.84 -12.81
C ILE A 81 -7.76 1.61 -14.06
N GLU A 82 -7.85 0.44 -14.69
CA GLU A 82 -7.10 0.14 -15.91
C GLU A 82 -7.44 1.13 -17.04
N GLU A 83 -8.71 1.41 -17.26
CA GLU A 83 -9.15 2.39 -18.27
C GLU A 83 -8.61 3.79 -17.99
N GLN A 84 -8.71 4.25 -16.74
CA GLN A 84 -8.17 5.56 -16.35
C GLN A 84 -6.65 5.61 -16.53
N LEU A 85 -5.91 4.57 -16.12
CA LEU A 85 -4.46 4.53 -16.26
C LEU A 85 -4.01 4.49 -17.72
N ASN A 86 -4.72 3.77 -18.59
CA ASN A 86 -4.47 3.75 -20.03
C ASN A 86 -4.56 5.16 -20.63
N HIS A 87 -5.60 5.92 -20.28
CA HIS A 87 -5.75 7.30 -20.74
C HIS A 87 -4.66 8.21 -20.17
N LEU A 88 -4.40 8.11 -18.86
CA LEU A 88 -3.43 8.96 -18.16
C LEU A 88 -1.99 8.70 -18.61
N PHE A 89 -1.63 7.46 -18.97
CA PHE A 89 -0.27 7.14 -19.40
C PHE A 89 0.14 7.83 -20.71
N ILE A 90 -0.83 8.24 -21.53
CA ILE A 90 -0.57 8.98 -22.77
C ILE A 90 -0.13 10.42 -22.49
N THR A 91 -0.67 11.05 -21.44
CA THR A 91 -0.53 12.49 -21.20
C THR A 91 0.34 12.83 -19.99
N LEU A 92 0.26 12.04 -18.91
CA LEU A 92 0.97 12.32 -17.65
C LEU A 92 2.49 12.36 -17.78
N PRO A 93 3.18 11.47 -18.51
CA PRO A 93 4.64 11.55 -18.62
C PRO A 93 5.11 12.91 -19.15
N LYS A 94 4.43 13.43 -20.18
CA LYS A 94 4.71 14.77 -20.70
C LYS A 94 4.38 15.87 -19.69
N LEU A 95 3.26 15.74 -18.96
CA LEU A 95 2.92 16.70 -17.90
C LEU A 95 3.96 16.72 -16.79
N LEU A 96 4.55 15.57 -16.42
CA LEU A 96 5.62 15.50 -15.42
C LEU A 96 6.91 16.22 -15.85
N ASP A 97 7.21 16.18 -17.16
CA ASP A 97 8.37 16.84 -17.76
C ASP A 97 8.13 18.35 -17.96
N ASP A 98 6.93 18.74 -18.41
CA ASP A 98 6.57 20.12 -18.72
C ASP A 98 6.29 20.97 -17.46
N ASN A 99 6.02 20.34 -16.31
CA ASN A 99 5.64 21.02 -15.07
C ASN A 99 6.58 20.69 -13.91
N ASP A 100 6.77 21.67 -13.02
CA ASP A 100 7.58 21.52 -11.81
C ASP A 100 6.81 20.88 -10.66
N TYR A 101 6.25 19.69 -10.89
CA TYR A 101 5.61 18.90 -9.83
C TYR A 101 6.62 18.47 -8.77
N ASP A 102 6.18 18.50 -7.51
CA ASP A 102 6.99 18.08 -6.36
C ASP A 102 7.34 16.58 -6.37
N LEU A 103 8.26 16.20 -5.48
CA LEU A 103 8.75 14.84 -5.36
C LEU A 103 7.63 13.84 -5.03
N ARG A 104 6.67 14.24 -4.19
CA ARG A 104 5.57 13.37 -3.74
C ARG A 104 4.67 13.01 -4.91
N ILE A 105 4.30 13.97 -5.75
CA ILE A 105 3.48 13.76 -6.93
C ILE A 105 4.21 12.87 -7.94
N VAL A 106 5.47 13.18 -8.26
CA VAL A 106 6.24 12.38 -9.23
C VAL A 106 6.42 10.94 -8.73
N ALA A 107 6.77 10.77 -7.45
CA ALA A 107 6.94 9.45 -6.86
C ALA A 107 5.64 8.65 -6.82
N LEU A 108 4.50 9.30 -6.53
CA LEU A 108 3.19 8.65 -6.55
C LEU A 108 2.83 8.18 -7.97
N VAL A 109 2.96 9.06 -8.96
CA VAL A 109 2.66 8.74 -10.36
C VAL A 109 3.51 7.57 -10.84
N PHE A 110 4.81 7.60 -10.52
CA PHE A 110 5.74 6.52 -10.85
C PHE A 110 5.34 5.19 -10.21
N GLN A 111 5.02 5.17 -8.92
CA GLN A 111 4.58 3.97 -8.21
C GLN A 111 3.33 3.38 -8.84
N ILE A 112 2.30 4.19 -9.09
CA ILE A 112 1.02 3.71 -9.61
C ILE A 112 1.18 3.13 -11.01
N PHE A 113 1.92 3.79 -11.89
CA PHE A 113 2.17 3.25 -13.22
C PHE A 113 2.96 1.93 -13.16
N ARG A 114 4.08 1.89 -12.43
CA ARG A 114 4.90 0.67 -12.32
C ARG A 114 4.16 -0.48 -11.64
N PHE A 115 3.37 -0.19 -10.60
CA PHE A 115 2.55 -1.18 -9.90
C PHE A 115 1.51 -1.83 -10.83
N ASN A 116 0.92 -1.05 -11.74
CA ASN A 116 -0.04 -1.53 -12.72
C ASN A 116 0.62 -2.00 -14.04
N GLY A 117 1.94 -2.23 -14.05
CA GLY A 117 2.64 -2.82 -15.20
C GLY A 117 3.08 -1.85 -16.31
N TYR A 118 2.85 -0.54 -16.15
CA TYR A 118 3.30 0.46 -17.10
C TYR A 118 4.78 0.78 -16.92
N LYS A 119 5.51 0.85 -18.05
CA LYS A 119 6.95 1.09 -18.08
C LYS A 119 7.27 2.60 -18.07
N LEU A 120 6.93 3.28 -16.97
CA LEU A 120 7.35 4.69 -16.82
C LEU A 120 8.87 4.76 -16.57
N PRO A 121 9.66 5.50 -17.36
CA PRO A 121 11.10 5.63 -17.15
C PRO A 121 11.44 6.29 -15.81
N CYS A 122 12.49 5.80 -15.13
CA CYS A 122 12.96 6.41 -13.88
C CYS A 122 13.61 7.80 -14.07
N GLY A 123 13.88 8.21 -15.31
CA GLY A 123 14.39 9.55 -15.64
C GLY A 123 13.51 10.71 -15.15
N VAL A 124 12.23 10.46 -14.84
CA VAL A 124 11.33 11.45 -14.21
C VAL A 124 11.86 12.01 -12.89
N PHE A 125 12.75 11.29 -12.20
CA PHE A 125 13.36 11.74 -10.96
C PHE A 125 14.61 12.61 -11.15
N SER A 126 15.13 12.73 -12.37
CA SER A 126 16.39 13.44 -12.64
C SER A 126 16.36 14.91 -12.21
N LYS A 127 15.19 15.57 -12.25
CA LYS A 127 15.02 16.96 -11.77
C LYS A 127 15.31 17.13 -10.27
N PHE A 128 15.21 16.06 -9.48
CA PHE A 128 15.53 16.05 -8.05
C PHE A 128 16.98 15.72 -7.74
N GLN A 129 17.79 15.41 -8.76
CA GLN A 129 19.23 15.16 -8.62
C GLN A 129 20.06 16.40 -8.94
N ASP A 130 21.24 16.50 -8.34
CA ASP A 130 22.28 17.47 -8.66
C ASP A 130 23.12 17.02 -9.88
N GLY A 131 24.15 17.80 -10.22
CA GLY A 131 25.04 17.52 -11.35
C GLY A 131 25.89 16.25 -11.19
N ASP A 132 26.03 15.74 -9.97
CA ASP A 132 26.77 14.51 -9.66
C ASP A 132 25.84 13.28 -9.65
N GLY A 133 24.54 13.46 -9.95
CA GLY A 133 23.54 12.40 -9.92
C GLY A 133 23.18 11.97 -8.51
N LYS A 134 23.24 12.87 -7.52
CA LYS A 134 22.77 12.66 -6.15
C LYS A 134 21.48 13.40 -5.88
N PHE A 135 20.56 12.80 -5.12
CA PHE A 135 19.36 13.51 -4.69
C PHE A 135 19.72 14.75 -3.87
N LYS A 136 19.16 15.89 -4.26
CA LYS A 136 19.44 17.17 -3.62
C LYS A 136 18.85 17.20 -2.21
N GLU A 137 19.61 17.70 -1.23
CA GLU A 137 19.16 17.77 0.18
C GLU A 137 17.84 18.54 0.38
N GLN A 138 17.45 19.46 -0.52
CA GLN A 138 16.18 20.20 -0.40
C GLN A 138 14.95 19.27 -0.41
N VAL A 139 15.05 18.08 -1.02
CA VAL A 139 13.93 17.12 -1.04
C VAL A 139 13.57 16.59 0.35
N MET A 140 14.47 16.71 1.31
CA MET A 140 14.25 16.29 2.70
C MET A 140 13.24 17.16 3.46
N GLY A 141 12.86 18.32 2.91
CA GLY A 141 11.83 19.18 3.51
C GLY A 141 10.43 18.54 3.53
N ASP A 142 10.17 17.55 2.68
CA ASP A 142 8.91 16.81 2.62
C ASP A 142 9.09 15.33 2.99
N VAL A 143 8.74 14.99 4.24
CA VAL A 143 8.80 13.61 4.74
C VAL A 143 7.87 12.68 3.94
N LYS A 144 6.68 13.13 3.54
CA LYS A 144 5.75 12.30 2.77
C LYS A 144 6.30 12.04 1.36
N GLY A 145 6.93 13.05 0.76
CA GLY A 145 7.69 12.92 -0.48
C GLY A 145 8.86 11.94 -0.37
N MET A 146 9.62 12.00 0.73
CA MET A 146 10.73 11.07 1.01
C MET A 146 10.27 9.61 1.15
N VAL A 147 9.19 9.36 1.89
CA VAL A 147 8.60 8.01 1.99
C VAL A 147 8.07 7.56 0.62
N SER A 148 7.46 8.47 -0.14
CA SER A 148 6.98 8.15 -1.49
C SER A 148 8.13 7.78 -2.44
N LEU A 149 9.25 8.51 -2.39
CA LEU A 149 10.44 8.18 -3.19
C LEU A 149 11.07 6.86 -2.74
N TYR A 150 11.13 6.59 -1.43
CA TYR A 150 11.58 5.31 -0.89
C TYR A 150 10.75 4.16 -1.46
N GLU A 151 9.41 4.27 -1.40
CA GLU A 151 8.50 3.26 -1.94
C GLU A 151 8.66 3.09 -3.45
N ALA A 152 8.83 4.20 -4.19
CA ALA A 152 9.10 4.20 -5.63
C ALA A 152 10.42 3.49 -5.99
N SER A 153 11.46 3.67 -5.18
CA SER A 153 12.80 3.13 -5.44
C SER A 153 12.88 1.61 -5.46
N HIS A 154 11.91 0.93 -4.87
CA HIS A 154 11.84 -0.53 -4.89
C HIS A 154 11.12 -1.10 -6.12
N PHE A 155 10.49 -0.26 -6.96
CA PHE A 155 10.03 -0.66 -8.31
C PHE A 155 11.17 -0.68 -9.34
N ARG A 156 12.42 -0.56 -8.89
CA ARG A 156 13.59 -0.56 -9.75
C ARG A 156 13.80 -1.87 -10.47
N THR A 157 14.36 -1.76 -11.67
CA THR A 157 14.84 -2.86 -12.48
C THR A 157 16.34 -2.69 -12.74
N ASN A 158 16.99 -3.71 -13.28
CA ASN A 158 18.43 -3.70 -13.53
C ASN A 158 18.82 -2.53 -14.43
N GLY A 159 19.81 -1.74 -14.00
CA GLY A 159 20.33 -0.59 -14.74
C GLY A 159 19.70 0.76 -14.39
N GLU A 160 18.73 0.80 -13.47
CA GLU A 160 18.10 2.04 -13.01
C GLU A 160 18.86 2.68 -11.84
N ALA A 161 20.10 3.14 -12.08
CA ALA A 161 21.00 3.67 -11.06
C ALA A 161 20.41 4.84 -10.24
N ILE A 162 19.52 5.65 -10.83
CA ILE A 162 18.79 6.70 -10.13
C ILE A 162 17.91 6.16 -9.00
N LEU A 163 17.31 4.98 -9.18
CA LEU A 163 16.48 4.35 -8.14
C LEU A 163 17.33 3.62 -7.10
N ASP A 164 18.50 3.11 -7.48
CA ASP A 164 19.47 2.60 -6.50
C ASP A 164 19.92 3.72 -5.55
N GLU A 165 20.26 4.88 -6.13
CA GLU A 165 20.63 6.06 -5.35
C GLU A 165 19.46 6.62 -4.54
N ALA A 166 18.23 6.60 -5.09
CA ALA A 166 17.02 6.97 -4.37
C ALA A 166 16.80 6.09 -3.13
N LEU A 167 17.00 4.78 -3.26
CA LEU A 167 16.85 3.86 -2.13
C LEU A 167 17.87 4.17 -1.04
N ASP A 168 19.14 4.33 -1.40
CA ASP A 168 20.22 4.60 -0.45
C ASP A 168 20.01 5.94 0.29
N PHE A 169 19.71 6.99 -0.49
CA PHE A 169 19.41 8.32 0.03
C PHE A 169 18.21 8.28 0.99
N THR A 170 17.05 7.83 0.51
CA THR A 170 15.85 7.85 1.33
C THR A 170 15.96 6.95 2.56
N THR A 171 16.57 5.78 2.47
CA THR A 171 16.77 4.87 3.62
C THR A 171 17.59 5.53 4.72
N LYS A 172 18.70 6.19 4.35
CA LYS A 172 19.57 6.88 5.31
C LYS A 172 18.83 8.01 6.03
N HIS A 173 18.16 8.87 5.27
CA HIS A 173 17.53 10.07 5.81
C HIS A 173 16.24 9.75 6.59
N LEU A 174 15.42 8.80 6.12
CA LEU A 174 14.22 8.35 6.84
C LEU A 174 14.57 7.71 8.20
N ARG A 175 15.63 6.90 8.28
CA ARG A 175 16.12 6.37 9.57
C ARG A 175 16.55 7.47 10.52
N SER A 176 17.21 8.52 10.01
CA SER A 176 17.57 9.69 10.82
C SER A 176 16.31 10.41 11.34
N MET A 177 15.33 10.67 10.47
CA MET A 177 14.08 11.34 10.80
C MET A 177 13.24 10.57 11.82
N ALA A 178 13.14 9.24 11.71
CA ALA A 178 12.42 8.42 12.69
C ALA A 178 12.99 8.56 14.10
N ASN A 179 14.32 8.71 14.22
CA ASN A 179 15.02 8.85 15.49
C ASN A 179 15.01 10.28 16.06
N GLN A 180 14.54 11.28 15.31
CA GLN A 180 14.47 12.66 15.80
C GLN A 180 13.33 12.83 16.82
N SER A 181 13.60 13.59 17.89
CA SER A 181 12.62 13.89 18.93
C SER A 181 11.48 14.81 18.44
N SER A 182 11.73 15.63 17.42
CA SER A 182 10.76 16.54 16.80
C SER A 182 9.74 15.83 15.91
N THR A 183 9.99 14.58 15.50
CA THR A 183 9.07 13.81 14.64
C THR A 183 7.86 13.38 15.45
N SER A 184 6.66 13.73 14.97
CA SER A 184 5.41 13.36 15.63
C SER A 184 5.26 11.83 15.68
N PRO A 185 4.62 11.27 16.72
CA PRO A 185 4.49 9.81 16.86
C PRO A 185 3.82 9.14 15.64
N HIS A 186 2.81 9.79 15.08
CA HIS A 186 2.11 9.32 13.87
C HIS A 186 3.04 9.27 12.65
N LEU A 187 3.82 10.33 12.43
CA LEU A 187 4.76 10.37 11.31
C LEU A 187 5.91 9.37 11.50
N ARG A 188 6.39 9.19 12.74
CA ARG A 188 7.40 8.17 13.07
C ARG A 188 6.90 6.77 12.74
N GLU A 189 5.69 6.42 13.17
CA GLU A 189 5.06 5.13 12.86
C GLU A 189 4.94 4.91 11.35
N TYR A 190 4.58 5.95 10.60
CA TYR A 190 4.52 5.87 9.14
C TYR A 190 5.89 5.58 8.49
N ILE A 191 6.94 6.27 8.94
CA ILE A 191 8.31 6.05 8.46
C ILE A 191 8.79 4.63 8.82
N GLU A 192 8.59 4.21 10.07
CA GLU A 192 9.01 2.91 10.57
C GLU A 192 8.31 1.77 9.82
N ASN A 193 7.00 1.89 9.55
CA ASN A 193 6.26 0.91 8.77
C ASN A 193 6.82 0.78 7.34
N ALA A 194 7.07 1.90 6.65
CA ALA A 194 7.66 1.88 5.31
C ALA A 194 9.06 1.24 5.31
N LEU A 195 9.91 1.60 6.29
CA LEU A 195 11.27 1.04 6.42
C LEU A 195 11.27 -0.43 6.83
N PHE A 196 10.28 -0.88 7.59
CA PHE A 196 10.14 -2.28 8.01
C PHE A 196 9.80 -3.17 6.81
N ARG A 197 8.81 -2.77 6.02
CA ARG A 197 8.45 -3.47 4.79
C ARG A 197 7.80 -2.49 3.80
N PRO A 198 8.41 -2.30 2.62
CA PRO A 198 7.80 -1.49 1.56
C PRO A 198 6.46 -2.08 1.12
N TYR A 199 5.52 -1.21 0.72
CA TYR A 199 4.14 -1.56 0.38
C TYR A 199 4.03 -2.71 -0.63
N HIS A 200 4.77 -2.62 -1.73
CA HIS A 200 4.71 -3.60 -2.83
C HIS A 200 5.44 -4.92 -2.51
N HIS A 201 6.19 -5.00 -1.41
CA HIS A 201 6.79 -6.23 -0.88
C HIS A 201 5.96 -6.87 0.24
N SER A 202 4.79 -6.31 0.53
CA SER A 202 3.93 -6.73 1.63
C SER A 202 2.63 -7.36 1.15
N MET A 203 1.94 -8.00 2.07
CA MET A 203 0.61 -8.54 1.80
C MET A 203 -0.39 -7.40 1.79
N GLN A 204 -1.13 -7.23 0.69
CA GLN A 204 -2.03 -6.10 0.48
C GLN A 204 -2.99 -5.89 1.65
N ARG A 205 -3.45 -7.00 2.26
CA ARG A 205 -4.40 -6.94 3.38
C ARG A 205 -3.77 -6.42 4.68
N LEU A 206 -2.52 -6.75 4.95
CA LEU A 206 -1.78 -6.23 6.10
C LEU A 206 -1.50 -4.74 5.91
N GLU A 207 -1.05 -4.35 4.72
CA GLU A 207 -0.82 -2.95 4.36
C GLU A 207 -2.09 -2.12 4.45
N ALA A 208 -3.21 -2.62 3.93
CA ALA A 208 -4.49 -1.94 4.02
C ALA A 208 -4.88 -1.63 5.47
N LYS A 209 -4.65 -2.57 6.39
CA LYS A 209 -4.93 -2.36 7.82
C LYS A 209 -4.07 -1.24 8.42
N LEU A 210 -2.77 -1.26 8.15
CA LEU A 210 -1.83 -0.23 8.63
C LEU A 210 -2.17 1.13 8.01
N TYR A 211 -2.45 1.15 6.71
CA TYR A 211 -2.76 2.37 5.97
C TYR A 211 -4.10 2.97 6.35
N ILE A 212 -5.16 2.18 6.59
CA ILE A 212 -6.44 2.69 7.12
C ILE A 212 -6.22 3.46 8.43
N SER A 213 -5.40 2.91 9.33
CA SER A 213 -5.06 3.54 10.62
C SER A 213 -4.29 4.85 10.43
N PHE A 214 -3.40 4.90 9.44
CA PHE A 214 -2.68 6.11 9.06
C PHE A 214 -3.60 7.16 8.43
N TYR A 215 -4.41 6.75 7.45
CA TYR A 215 -5.30 7.58 6.65
C TYR A 215 -6.40 8.22 7.48
N GLU A 216 -6.89 7.51 8.51
CA GLU A 216 -7.83 8.07 9.48
C GLU A 216 -7.27 9.30 10.21
N LYS A 217 -5.95 9.41 10.37
CA LYS A 217 -5.32 10.55 11.04
C LYS A 217 -4.76 11.59 10.05
N ASP A 218 -4.89 11.37 8.74
CA ASP A 218 -4.41 12.32 7.72
C ASP A 218 -5.42 13.47 7.54
N GLU A 219 -4.92 14.69 7.52
CA GLU A 219 -5.72 15.91 7.32
C GLU A 219 -6.35 15.96 5.92
N SER A 220 -5.70 15.37 4.92
CA SER A 220 -6.19 15.34 3.53
C SER A 220 -7.07 14.12 3.23
N ARG A 221 -7.58 13.42 4.25
CA ARG A 221 -8.37 12.20 4.05
C ARG A 221 -9.71 12.50 3.40
N ASN A 222 -10.20 11.57 2.60
CA ASN A 222 -11.56 11.56 2.11
C ASN A 222 -12.39 10.60 2.97
N ASP A 223 -13.39 11.14 3.68
CA ASP A 223 -14.20 10.34 4.62
C ASP A 223 -15.04 9.27 3.91
N ILE A 224 -15.42 9.47 2.64
CA ILE A 224 -16.13 8.44 1.85
C ILE A 224 -15.18 7.26 1.62
N LEU A 225 -13.94 7.51 1.17
CA LEU A 225 -12.96 6.44 0.96
C LEU A 225 -12.60 5.72 2.26
N LEU A 226 -12.42 6.47 3.36
CA LEU A 226 -12.11 5.89 4.66
C LEU A 226 -13.22 4.96 5.15
N ASN A 227 -14.47 5.41 5.11
CA ASN A 227 -15.60 4.62 5.55
C ASN A 227 -15.82 3.40 4.64
N PHE A 228 -15.68 3.57 3.32
CA PHE A 228 -15.75 2.49 2.35
C PHE A 228 -14.70 1.40 2.66
N ALA A 229 -13.45 1.80 2.89
CA ALA A 229 -12.37 0.90 3.26
C ALA A 229 -12.61 0.17 4.59
N LYS A 230 -13.14 0.86 5.61
CA LYS A 230 -13.45 0.23 6.91
C LYS A 230 -14.56 -0.82 6.78
N TYR A 231 -15.66 -0.49 6.10
CA TYR A 231 -16.76 -1.43 5.90
C TYR A 231 -16.32 -2.62 5.05
N ASP A 232 -15.55 -2.37 3.99
CA ASP A 232 -15.01 -3.43 3.16
C ASP A 232 -14.03 -4.34 3.92
N PHE A 233 -13.14 -3.74 4.71
CA PHE A 233 -12.20 -4.47 5.53
C PHE A 233 -12.93 -5.39 6.51
N ASN A 234 -13.91 -4.87 7.25
CA ASN A 234 -14.65 -5.68 8.21
C ASN A 234 -15.52 -6.75 7.52
N ARG A 235 -16.13 -6.44 6.37
CA ARG A 235 -16.92 -7.42 5.59
C ARG A 235 -16.07 -8.62 5.17
N VAL A 236 -14.92 -8.37 4.54
CA VAL A 236 -14.01 -9.44 4.11
C VAL A 236 -13.38 -10.15 5.31
N GLN A 237 -13.14 -9.47 6.44
CA GLN A 237 -12.68 -10.13 7.66
C GLN A 237 -13.69 -11.16 8.18
N LEU A 238 -15.00 -10.83 8.18
CA LEU A 238 -16.04 -11.77 8.57
C LEU A 238 -16.09 -13.00 7.66
N LEU A 239 -15.93 -12.80 6.34
CA LEU A 239 -15.83 -13.91 5.38
C LEU A 239 -14.62 -14.81 5.68
N LEU A 240 -13.44 -14.23 5.88
CA LEU A 240 -12.22 -14.98 6.21
C LEU A 240 -12.34 -15.74 7.54
N GLN A 241 -13.04 -15.16 8.52
CA GLN A 241 -13.34 -15.86 9.78
C GLN A 241 -14.27 -17.05 9.55
N GLN A 242 -15.28 -16.90 8.70
CA GLN A 242 -16.17 -18.01 8.32
C GLN A 242 -15.40 -19.15 7.64
N GLU A 243 -14.53 -18.82 6.68
CA GLU A 243 -13.65 -19.78 6.02
C GLU A 243 -12.71 -20.47 7.01
N LEU A 244 -12.12 -19.71 7.94
CA LEU A 244 -11.23 -20.24 8.97
C LEU A 244 -11.96 -21.21 9.92
N ILE A 245 -13.22 -20.95 10.28
CA ILE A 245 -14.04 -21.87 11.07
C ILE A 245 -14.23 -23.19 10.31
N VAL A 246 -14.52 -23.13 9.02
CA VAL A 246 -14.71 -24.32 8.18
C VAL A 246 -13.41 -25.11 8.06
N LEU A 247 -12.27 -24.44 7.87
CA LEU A 247 -10.95 -25.07 7.76
C LEU A 247 -10.43 -25.67 9.08
N SER A 248 -10.89 -25.14 10.22
CA SER A 248 -10.48 -25.63 11.54
C SER A 248 -11.29 -26.85 12.01
N ARG A 249 -12.44 -27.12 11.38
CA ARG A 249 -13.32 -28.26 11.68
C ARG A 249 -12.87 -29.53 10.97
#